data_AF-A0A972HE25-F1
#
_entry.id   AF-A0A972HE25-F1
#
_cell.length_a   1.000
_cell.length_b   1.000
_cell.length_c   1.000
_cell.angle_alpha   90.00
_cell.angle_beta   90.00
_cell.angle_gamma   90.00
#
_symmetry.space_group_name_H-M   'P 1'
#
loop_
_entity.id
_entity.type
_entity.pdbx_description
1 polymer ?
#
loop_
_entity_poly.entity_id
_entity_poly.type
_entity_poly.pdbx_seq_one_letter_code
_entity_poly.pdbx_strand_id
1 'polypeptide(L)'
;MLDQDLVQAALQTGLACGADFAEVFVEDRRNMSAVLDDGKVEELTTGRDRGAGIRVVIGDTTGFAHTADLSEAGLQDAALAAAAIASSGQSRVVDTFSVMSARPTPVRTLPETVAKDVK
;
A
#
# COMPACT_ATOMS: atom_id res chain seq x y z
N MET A 1 21.28 8.42 12.96
CA MET A 1 20.55 8.32 11.68
C MET A 1 21.11 7.17 10.89
N LEU A 2 20.32 6.55 10.02
CA LEU A 2 20.81 5.57 9.06
C LEU A 2 21.74 6.27 8.06
N ASP A 3 22.76 5.57 7.58
CA ASP A 3 23.70 6.10 6.60
C ASP A 3 23.00 6.37 5.26
N GLN A 4 23.32 7.50 4.63
CA GLN A 4 22.76 7.87 3.34
C GLN A 4 23.16 6.89 2.24
N ASP A 5 24.39 6.36 2.29
CA ASP A 5 24.89 5.42 1.28
C ASP A 5 24.13 4.10 1.33
N LEU A 6 23.76 3.63 2.53
CA LEU A 6 22.93 2.43 2.72
C LEU A 6 21.51 2.62 2.19
N VAL A 7 20.91 3.78 2.46
CA VAL A 7 19.58 4.13 1.92
C VAL A 7 19.64 4.17 0.39
N GLN A 8 20.66 4.82 -0.16
CA GLN A 8 20.83 4.94 -1.60
C GLN A 8 21.02 3.56 -2.25
N ALA A 9 21.83 2.68 -1.65
CA ALA A 9 22.03 1.32 -2.15
C ALA A 9 20.72 0.53 -2.17
N ALA A 10 19.91 0.59 -1.11
CA ALA A 10 18.62 -0.09 -1.05
C ALA A 10 17.62 0.43 -2.10
N LEU A 11 17.58 1.75 -2.32
CA LEU A 11 16.76 2.37 -3.38
C LEU A 11 17.23 1.93 -4.76
N GLN A 12 18.55 1.92 -5.00
CA GLN A 12 19.13 1.46 -6.27
C GLN A 12 18.80 0.00 -6.54
N THR A 13 18.78 -0.85 -5.53
CA THR A 13 18.35 -2.26 -5.67
C THR A 13 16.91 -2.37 -6.16
N GLY A 14 15.98 -1.61 -5.56
CA GLY A 14 14.60 -1.57 -6.05
C GLY A 14 14.49 -1.11 -7.51
N LEU A 15 15.18 -0.01 -7.86
CA LEU A 15 15.21 0.52 -9.22
C LEU A 15 15.84 -0.46 -10.23
N ALA A 16 16.92 -1.15 -9.85
CA ALA A 16 17.58 -2.14 -10.69
C ALA A 16 16.69 -3.36 -11.01
N CYS A 17 15.69 -3.63 -10.16
CA CYS A 17 14.67 -4.65 -10.41
C CYS A 17 13.53 -4.18 -11.35
N GLY A 18 13.65 -2.99 -11.94
CA GLY A 18 12.66 -2.46 -12.89
C GLY A 18 11.57 -1.60 -12.26
N ALA A 19 11.80 -1.07 -11.06
CA ALA A 19 10.87 -0.18 -10.40
C ALA A 19 10.80 1.20 -11.05
N ASP A 20 9.58 1.70 -11.22
CA ASP A 20 9.32 3.09 -11.58
C ASP A 20 9.54 4.02 -10.38
N PHE A 21 9.34 3.49 -9.17
CA PHE A 21 9.51 4.22 -7.92
C PHE A 21 9.94 3.28 -6.79
N ALA A 22 10.86 3.77 -5.95
CA ALA A 22 11.26 3.12 -4.71
C ALA A 22 11.37 4.16 -3.59
N GLU A 23 10.97 3.79 -2.39
CA GLU A 23 11.15 4.60 -1.19
C GLU A 23 11.59 3.76 0.00
N VAL A 24 12.28 4.43 0.94
CA VAL A 24 12.66 3.86 2.23
C VAL A 24 12.09 4.75 3.32
N PHE A 25 11.35 4.14 4.25
CA PHE A 25 10.90 4.75 5.49
C PHE A 25 11.69 4.17 6.65
N VAL A 26 12.25 5.00 7.52
CA VAL A 26 13.05 4.56 8.69
C VAL A 26 12.41 5.09 9.96
N GLU A 27 12.23 4.22 10.94
CA GLU A 27 11.70 4.58 12.26
C GLU A 27 12.73 4.28 13.36
N ASP A 28 12.80 5.17 14.35
CA ASP A 28 13.44 4.95 15.65
C ASP A 28 12.57 5.64 16.70
N ARG A 29 11.64 4.89 17.27
CA ARG A 29 10.64 5.37 18.22
C ARG A 29 10.99 4.87 19.61
N ARG A 30 10.98 5.78 20.58
CA ARG A 30 11.08 5.45 22.00
C ARG A 30 9.76 5.79 22.67
N ASN A 31 9.24 4.88 23.48
CA ASN A 31 8.02 5.08 24.24
C ASN A 31 8.27 4.78 25.74
N MET A 32 7.48 5.43 26.58
CA MET A 32 7.49 5.19 28.02
C MET A 32 6.07 5.42 28.53
N SER A 33 5.57 4.50 29.35
CA SER A 33 4.30 4.61 30.04
C SER A 33 4.48 4.26 31.51
N ALA A 34 3.80 4.99 32.38
CA ALA A 34 3.80 4.72 33.82
C ALA A 34 2.36 4.66 34.32
N VAL A 35 2.08 3.72 35.21
CA VAL A 35 0.81 3.60 35.93
C VAL A 35 1.05 4.04 37.37
N LEU A 36 0.28 5.03 37.83
CA LEU A 36 0.35 5.58 39.18
C LEU A 36 -0.96 5.24 39.91
N ASP A 37 -0.84 4.63 41.09
CA ASP A 37 -1.96 4.38 41.99
C ASP A 37 -1.53 4.63 43.45
N ASP A 38 -2.46 5.12 44.28
CA ASP A 38 -2.22 5.46 45.70
C ASP A 38 -0.93 6.27 45.98
N GLY A 39 -0.58 7.20 45.08
CA GLY A 39 0.63 8.04 45.19
C GLY A 39 1.95 7.30 44.94
N LYS A 40 1.90 6.06 44.43
CA LYS A 40 3.06 5.24 44.07
C LYS A 40 3.00 4.80 42.61
N VAL A 41 4.17 4.60 42.01
CA VAL A 41 4.25 4.04 40.66
C VAL A 41 4.11 2.53 40.78
N GLU A 42 3.03 2.01 40.21
CA GLU A 42 2.72 0.59 40.20
C GLU A 42 3.41 -0.12 39.03
N GLU A 43 3.49 0.53 37.88
CA GLU A 43 4.13 -0.02 36.68
C GLU A 43 4.88 1.06 35.89
N LEU A 44 6.04 0.69 35.35
CA LEU A 44 6.81 1.49 34.40
C LEU A 44 7.22 0.61 33.22
N THR A 45 6.69 0.91 32.04
CA THR A 45 7.03 0.23 30.79
C THR A 45 7.82 1.19 29.90
N THR A 46 8.89 0.69 29.30
CA THR A 46 9.67 1.42 28.30
C THR A 46 9.86 0.53 27.09
N GLY A 47 9.86 1.14 25.91
CA GLY A 47 9.98 0.44 24.65
C GLY A 47 10.77 1.25 23.64
N ARG A 48 11.40 0.55 22.71
CA ARG A 48 12.05 1.15 21.55
C ARG A 48 11.81 0.30 20.32
N ASP A 49 11.16 0.88 19.34
CA ASP A 49 10.91 0.29 18.03
C ASP A 49 11.89 0.92 17.04
N ARG A 50 12.62 0.10 16.29
CA ARG A 50 13.58 0.57 15.30
C ARG A 50 13.58 -0.35 14.09
N GLY A 51 13.48 0.22 12.89
CA GLY A 51 13.48 -0.54 11.65
C GLY A 51 13.33 0.32 10.41
N ALA A 52 13.28 -0.34 9.26
CA ALA A 52 13.04 0.29 7.97
C ALA A 52 11.97 -0.47 7.19
N GLY A 53 11.10 0.26 6.50
CA GLY A 53 10.17 -0.24 5.50
C GLY A 53 10.60 0.22 4.11
N ILE A 54 10.51 -0.66 3.13
CA ILE A 54 10.84 -0.38 1.74
C ILE A 54 9.60 -0.66 0.90
N ARG A 55 9.23 0.32 0.08
CA ARG A 55 8.16 0.21 -0.91
C ARG A 55 8.74 0.33 -2.30
N VAL A 56 8.32 -0.57 -3.17
CA VAL A 56 8.72 -0.64 -4.58
C VAL A 56 7.47 -0.66 -5.45
N VAL A 57 7.45 0.12 -6.53
CA VAL A 57 6.34 0.22 -7.48
C VAL A 57 6.83 -0.16 -8.87
N ILE A 58 6.16 -1.13 -9.51
CA ILE A 58 6.41 -1.58 -10.88
C ILE A 58 5.06 -1.57 -11.62
N GLY A 59 4.88 -0.61 -12.53
CA GLY A 59 3.59 -0.37 -13.18
C GLY A 59 2.49 -0.08 -12.16
N ASP A 60 1.42 -0.89 -12.19
CA ASP A 60 0.29 -0.77 -11.26
C ASP A 60 0.47 -1.59 -9.97
N THR A 61 1.56 -2.35 -9.85
CA THR A 61 1.80 -3.24 -8.70
C THR A 61 2.74 -2.56 -7.70
N THR A 62 2.37 -2.61 -6.43
CA THR A 62 3.22 -2.17 -5.32
C THR A 62 3.62 -3.34 -4.44
N GLY A 63 4.90 -3.43 -4.11
CA GLY A 63 5.45 -4.38 -3.15
C GLY A 63 6.01 -3.66 -1.91
N PHE A 64 5.87 -4.31 -0.76
CA PHE A 64 6.30 -3.79 0.53
C PHE A 64 7.08 -4.85 1.29
N ALA A 65 8.16 -4.43 1.94
CA ALA A 65 8.90 -5.24 2.90
C ALA A 65 9.40 -4.37 4.05
N HIS A 66 9.73 -4.99 5.19
CA HIS A 66 10.30 -4.28 6.33
C HIS A 66 11.34 -5.15 7.03
N THR A 67 12.25 -4.49 7.76
CA THR A 67 13.31 -5.15 8.51
C THR A 67 13.63 -4.37 9.79
N ALA A 68 13.98 -5.09 10.85
CA ALA A 68 14.61 -4.52 12.05
C ALA A 68 16.14 -4.52 11.95
N ASP A 69 16.72 -5.26 10.99
CA ASP A 69 18.14 -5.21 10.67
C ASP A 69 18.43 -4.05 9.71
N LEU A 70 19.06 -3.02 10.26
CA LEU A 70 19.46 -1.81 9.54
C LEU A 70 20.88 -1.90 8.95
N SER A 71 21.46 -3.10 8.92
CA SER A 71 22.68 -3.38 8.15
C SER A 71 22.42 -3.27 6.65
N GLU A 72 23.49 -3.19 5.86
CA GLU A 72 23.38 -3.24 4.40
C GLU A 72 22.63 -4.49 3.92
N ALA A 73 22.95 -5.66 4.48
CA ALA A 73 22.31 -6.91 4.12
C ALA A 73 20.80 -6.89 4.42
N GLY A 74 20.41 -6.45 5.61
CA GLY A 74 18.99 -6.37 5.99
C GLY A 74 18.18 -5.44 5.09
N LEU A 75 18.76 -4.30 4.69
CA LEU A 75 18.11 -3.35 3.79
C LEU A 75 18.05 -3.87 2.34
N GLN A 76 19.10 -4.53 1.87
CA GLN A 76 19.15 -5.19 0.56
C GLN A 76 18.08 -6.29 0.46
N ASP A 77 17.98 -7.15 1.48
CA ASP A 77 16.99 -8.22 1.53
C ASP A 77 15.56 -7.68 1.51
N ALA A 78 15.29 -6.62 2.28
CA ALA A 78 13.98 -5.95 2.25
C ALA A 78 13.69 -5.34 0.87
N ALA A 79 14.66 -4.69 0.22
CA ALA A 79 14.48 -4.10 -1.10
C ALA A 79 14.17 -5.17 -2.16
N LEU A 80 14.93 -6.27 -2.15
CA LEU A 80 14.71 -7.40 -3.05
C LEU A 80 13.36 -8.07 -2.82
N ALA A 81 12.95 -8.25 -1.55
CA ALA A 81 11.65 -8.80 -1.22
C ALA A 81 10.50 -7.90 -1.71
N ALA A 82 10.60 -6.59 -1.48
CA ALA A 82 9.61 -5.63 -1.98
C ALA A 82 9.53 -5.65 -3.51
N ALA A 83 10.66 -5.68 -4.22
CA ALA A 83 10.71 -5.75 -5.68
C ALA A 83 10.17 -7.09 -6.23
N ALA A 84 10.44 -8.21 -5.57
CA ALA A 84 9.89 -9.51 -5.93
C ALA A 84 8.35 -9.55 -5.82
N ILE A 85 7.80 -8.90 -4.79
CA ILE A 85 6.35 -8.76 -4.63
C ILE A 85 5.77 -7.87 -5.72
N ALA A 86 6.41 -6.73 -6.00
CA ALA A 86 5.97 -5.80 -7.04
C ALA A 86 6.00 -6.43 -8.45
N SER A 87 7.02 -7.24 -8.76
CA SER A 87 7.18 -7.87 -10.07
C SER A 87 6.28 -9.09 -10.29
N SER A 88 5.84 -9.75 -9.21
CA SER A 88 4.98 -10.94 -9.29
C SER A 88 3.48 -10.63 -9.26
N GLY A 89 3.09 -9.39 -8.94
CA GLY A 89 1.68 -9.01 -8.91
C GLY A 89 1.07 -8.96 -10.32
N GLN A 90 0.08 -9.82 -10.56
CA GLN A 90 -0.73 -9.74 -11.76
C GLN A 90 -1.79 -8.64 -11.59
N SER A 91 -1.61 -7.54 -12.31
CA SER A 91 -2.69 -6.55 -12.46
C SER A 91 -3.83 -7.20 -13.25
N ARG A 92 -4.93 -7.54 -12.55
CA ARG A 92 -6.17 -8.00 -13.19
C ARG A 92 -7.07 -6.79 -13.40
N VAL A 93 -7.19 -6.38 -14.65
CA VAL A 93 -8.23 -5.44 -15.07
C VAL A 93 -9.57 -6.15 -14.95
N VAL A 94 -10.33 -5.81 -13.91
CA VAL A 94 -11.72 -6.24 -13.77
C VAL A 94 -12.58 -5.23 -14.51
N ASP A 95 -13.19 -5.66 -15.60
CA ASP A 95 -14.17 -4.85 -16.31
C ASP A 95 -15.43 -4.74 -15.45
N THR A 96 -15.56 -3.62 -14.73
CA THR A 96 -16.69 -3.34 -13.83
C THR A 96 -17.94 -2.90 -14.58
N PHE A 97 -17.82 -2.63 -15.88
CA PHE A 97 -18.92 -2.20 -16.74
C PHE A 97 -19.25 -3.29 -17.76
N SER A 98 -19.48 -4.52 -17.29
CA SER A 98 -20.24 -5.47 -18.09
C SER A 98 -21.67 -4.94 -18.21
N VAL A 99 -21.92 -4.15 -19.25
CA VAL A 99 -23.26 -3.72 -19.61
C VAL A 99 -24.02 -5.00 -19.94
N MET A 100 -24.83 -5.49 -19.00
CA MET A 100 -25.91 -6.40 -19.32
C MET A 100 -26.65 -5.76 -20.47
N SER A 101 -26.58 -6.37 -21.66
CA SER A 101 -27.37 -5.95 -22.81
C SER A 101 -28.80 -5.74 -22.32
N ALA A 102 -29.19 -4.47 -22.21
CA ALA A 102 -30.53 -4.13 -21.76
C ALA A 102 -31.45 -4.78 -22.79
N ARG A 103 -32.18 -5.83 -22.41
CA ARG A 103 -33.24 -6.37 -23.26
C ARG A 103 -34.29 -5.27 -23.32
N PRO A 104 -34.41 -4.50 -24.42
CA PRO A 104 -35.38 -3.43 -24.44
C PRO A 104 -36.75 -4.09 -24.26
N THR A 105 -37.49 -3.66 -23.24
CA THR A 105 -38.85 -4.14 -23.06
C THR A 105 -39.66 -3.61 -24.24
N PRO A 106 -40.41 -4.45 -24.97
CA PRO A 106 -41.14 -3.97 -26.15
C PRO A 106 -42.15 -2.90 -25.73
N VAL A 107 -41.99 -1.69 -26.24
CA VAL A 107 -42.94 -0.60 -26.04
C VAL A 107 -44.22 -0.97 -26.80
N ARG A 108 -45.23 -1.44 -26.06
CA ARG A 108 -46.50 -1.91 -26.65
C ARG A 108 -47.33 -0.79 -27.29
N THR A 109 -47.15 0.44 -26.83
CA THR A 109 -47.90 1.60 -27.32
C THR A 109 -47.00 2.81 -27.23
N LEU A 110 -46.81 3.50 -28.35
CA LEU A 110 -45.95 4.67 -28.41
C LEU A 110 -46.67 5.87 -27.78
N PRO A 111 -46.00 6.72 -26.99
CA PRO A 111 -46.62 7.89 -26.36
C PRO A 111 -47.33 8.82 -27.36
N GLU A 112 -46.80 8.92 -28.59
CA GLU A 112 -47.41 9.66 -29.70
C GLU A 112 -48.73 9.08 -30.22
N THR A 113 -48.98 7.79 -29.98
CA THR A 113 -50.22 7.10 -30.39
C THR A 113 -51.35 7.22 -29.36
N VAL A 114 -51.08 7.78 -28.19
CA VAL A 114 -52.10 8.02 -27.17
C VAL A 114 -52.76 9.37 -27.45
N ALA A 115 -54.05 9.34 -27.80
CA ALA A 115 -54.84 10.55 -28.01
C ALA A 115 -54.80 11.43 -26.76
N LYS A 116 -54.54 12.73 -26.94
CA LYS A 116 -54.64 13.69 -25.85
C LYS A 116 -56.10 14.03 -25.63
N ASP A 117 -56.63 13.76 -24.44
CA ASP A 117 -57.96 14.23 -24.06
C ASP A 117 -57.96 15.77 -24.06
N VAL A 118 -58.76 16.34 -24.95
CA VAL A 118 -59.00 17.78 -25.00
C VAL A 118 -60.10 18.07 -23.98
N LYS A 119 -59.76 18.82 -22.93
CA LYS A 119 -60.71 19.31 -21.94
C LYS A 119 -61.33 20.64 -22.38
#